data_AF-A0A139WZ33-F1
#
_entry.id   AF-A0A139WZ33-F1
#
_cell.length_a   1.000
_cell.length_b   1.000
_cell.length_c   1.000
_cell.angle_alpha   90.00
_cell.angle_beta   90.00
_cell.angle_gamma   90.00
#
_symmetry.space_group_name_H-M   'P 1'
#
loop_
_entity.id
_entity.type
_entity.pdbx_description
1 polymer ?
#
loop_
_entity_poly.entity_id
_entity_poly.type
_entity_poly.pdbx_seq_one_letter_code
_entity_poly.pdbx_strand_id
1 'polypeptide(L)' 'MEKKVVAVKAFVSEEVRNLFKAACAKKGTTMSDALAAMIDDFIKQEEQSTPKQKDKGAA' A
#
# COMPACT_ATOMS: atom_id res chain seq x y z
N MET A 1 -12.60 7.90 16.99
CA MET A 1 -12.23 6.50 16.63
C MET A 1 -10.74 6.47 16.39
N GLU A 2 -9.97 5.90 17.32
CA GLU A 2 -8.54 5.67 17.09
C GLU A 2 -8.40 4.57 16.02
N LYS A 3 -7.62 4.84 14.97
CA LYS A 3 -7.37 3.84 13.92
C LYS A 3 -6.46 2.76 14.50
N LYS A 4 -6.94 1.52 14.52
CA LYS A 4 -6.14 0.37 14.96
C LYS A 4 -5.00 0.16 13.96
N VAL A 5 -3.77 0.34 14.41
CA VAL A 5 -2.56 0.06 13.62
C VAL A 5 -2.22 -1.43 13.75
N VAL A 6 -1.90 -2.08 12.63
CA VAL A 6 -1.48 -3.48 12.58
C VAL A 6 -0.09 -3.59 11.95
N ALA A 7 0.72 -4.53 12.43
CA ALA A 7 2.03 -4.80 11.85
C ALA A 7 1.90 -5.69 10.61
N VAL A 8 2.64 -5.35 9.56
CA VAL A 8 2.74 -6.15 8.33
C VAL A 8 4.20 -6.56 8.13
N LYS A 9 4.43 -7.84 7.84
CA LYS A 9 5.75 -8.38 7.55
C LYS A 9 5.85 -8.72 6.07
N ALA A 10 6.89 -8.20 5.41
CA ALA A 10 7.20 -8.52 4.02
C ALA A 10 8.58 -9.18 3.92
N PHE A 11 8.70 -10.16 3.03
CA PHE A 11 9.97 -10.80 2.69
C PHE A 11 10.39 -10.33 1.30
N VAL A 12 11.58 -9.76 1.21
CA VAL A 12 12.17 -9.23 -0.04
C VAL A 12 13.66 -9.58 -0.05
N SER A 13 14.30 -9.52 -1.23
CA SER A 13 15.75 -9.68 -1.31
C SER A 13 16.47 -8.54 -0.59
N GLU A 14 17.69 -8.80 -0.13
CA GLU A 14 18.52 -7.81 0.53
C GLU A 14 18.80 -6.60 -0.38
N GLU A 15 19.06 -6.86 -1.66
CA GLU A 15 19.29 -5.83 -2.67
C GLU A 15 18.09 -4.87 -2.77
N VAL A 16 16.88 -5.41 -2.92
CA VAL A 16 15.64 -4.61 -3.00
C VAL A 16 15.44 -3.80 -1.72
N ARG A 17 15.67 -4.41 -0.55
CA ARG A 17 15.58 -3.72 0.74
C ARG A 17 16.56 -2.55 0.83
N ASN A 18 17.79 -2.72 0.34
CA ASN A 18 18.82 -1.69 0.39
C ASN A 18 18.51 -0.52 -0.55
N LEU A 19 18.06 -0.83 -1.77
CA LEU A 19 17.58 0.18 -2.71
C LEU A 19 16.38 0.96 -2.15
N PHE A 20 15.41 0.25 -1.57
CA PHE A 20 14.24 0.87 -0.97
C PHE A 20 14.62 1.79 0.21
N LYS A 21 15.51 1.32 1.10
CA LYS A 21 16.04 2.14 2.20
C LYS A 21 16.72 3.41 1.69
N ALA A 22 17.56 3.30 0.67
CA ALA A 22 18.25 4.45 0.09
C ALA A 22 17.26 5.46 -0.52
N ALA A 23 16.22 4.99 -1.20
CA ALA A 23 15.15 5.83 -1.73
C ALA A 23 14.36 6.55 -0.63
N CYS A 24 14.03 5.86 0.47
CA CYS A 24 13.35 6.45 1.62
C CYS A 24 14.20 7.56 2.27
N ALA A 25 15.51 7.32 2.45
CA ALA A 25 16.43 8.30 3.00
C ALA A 25 16.49 9.58 2.15
N LYS A 26 16.56 9.45 0.82
CA LYS A 26 16.54 10.60 -0.11
C LYS A 26 15.25 11.43 -0.01
N LYS A 27 14.13 10.78 0.29
CA LYS A 27 12.81 11.42 0.42
C LYS A 27 12.50 11.92 1.84
N GLY A 28 13.38 11.69 2.81
CA GLY A 28 13.14 12.05 4.20
C GLY A 28 11.98 11.29 4.85
N THR A 29 11.73 10.05 4.42
CA THR A 29 10.64 9.21 4.93
C THR A 29 11.16 7.90 5.53
N THR A 30 10.34 7.23 6.33
CA THR A 30 10.65 5.90 6.86
C THR A 30 10.23 4.81 5.87
N MET A 31 10.86 3.64 5.96
CA MET A 31 10.45 2.48 5.15
C MET A 31 9.01 2.05 5.45
N SER A 32 8.57 2.18 6.70
CA SER A 32 7.21 1.83 7.13
C SER A 32 6.17 2.76 6.51
N ASP A 33 6.42 4.07 6.54
CA ASP A 33 5.49 5.05 5.96
C ASP A 33 5.43 4.93 4.44
N ALA A 34 6.58 4.74 3.80
CA ALA A 34 6.64 4.53 2.35
C ALA A 34 5.92 3.24 1.93
N LEU A 35 6.06 2.15 2.70
CA LEU A 35 5.37 0.90 2.44
C LEU A 35 3.85 1.04 2.65
N ALA A 36 3.42 1.72 3.72
CA ALA A 36 2.01 1.99 3.99
C ALA A 36 1.38 2.81 2.85
N ALA A 37 2.09 3.84 2.35
CA ALA A 37 1.64 4.64 1.22
C ALA A 37 1.51 3.81 -0.06
N MET A 38 2.49 2.93 -0.35
CA MET A 38 2.39 2.03 -1.51
C MET A 38 1.20 1.07 -1.43
N ILE A 39 0.89 0.56 -0.24
CA ILE A 39 -0.28 -0.32 -0.04
C ILE A 39 -1.58 0.45 -0.29
N ASP A 40 -1.70 1.68 0.22
CA ASP A 40 -2.87 2.54 -0.01
C ASP A 40 -3.05 2.90 -1.49
N ASP A 41 -1.95 3.27 -2.17
CA ASP A 41 -1.97 3.57 -3.60
C ASP A 41 -2.33 2.33 -4.44
N PHE A 42 -1.83 1.15 -4.09
CA PHE A 42 -2.19 -0.10 -4.75
C PHE A 42 -3.68 -0.41 -4.63
N ILE A 43 -4.26 -0.29 -3.43
CA ILE A 43 -5.71 -0.51 -3.21
C ILE A 43 -6.54 0.47 -4.05
N LYS A 44 -6.17 1.75 -4.06
CA LYS A 44 -6.87 2.78 -4.85
C LYS A 44 -6.86 2.48 -6.34
N GLN A 45 -5.76 1.94 -6.87
CA GLN A 45 -5.66 1.56 -8.28
C GLN A 45 -6.58 0.38 -8.63
N GLU A 46 -6.68 -0.60 -7.74
CA GLU A 46 -7.56 -1.77 -7.90
C GLU A 46 -9.05 -1.38 -7.81
N GLU A 47 -9.41 -0.51 -6.87
CA GLU A 47 -10.79 -0.02 -6.73
C GLU A 47 -11.24 0.82 -7.93
N GLN A 48 -10.33 1.55 -8.58
CA GLN A 48 -10.63 2.29 -9.81
C GLN A 48 -10.78 1.37 -11.04
N SER A 49 -10.13 0.20 -11.02
CA SER A 49 -10.08 -0.73 -12.16
C SER A 49 -11.22 -1.75 -12.18
N THR A 50 -12.04 -1.80 -11.13
CA THR A 50 -13.21 -2.69 -11.10
C THR A 50 -14.43 -1.92 -11.63
N PRO A 51 -14.99 -2.22 -12.82
CA PRO A 51 -16.30 -1.68 -13.17
C PRO A 51 -17.27 -2.23 -12.12
N LYS A 52 -17.85 -1.33 -11.31
CA LYS A 52 -18.93 -1.65 -10.38
C LYS A 52 -19.95 -2.48 -11.13
N GLN A 53 -19.99 -3.79 -10.85
CA GLN A 53 -21.11 -4.62 -11.25
C GLN A 53 -22.34 -3.96 -10.63
N LYS A 54 -23.16 -3.33 -11.47
CA LYS A 54 -24.46 -2.81 -11.07
C LYS A 54 -25.28 -4.01 -10.63
N ASP A 55 -25.25 -4.30 -9.34
CA ASP A 55 -26.31 -5.06 -8.72
C ASP A 55 -27.57 -4.20 -8.81
N LYS A 56 -28.52 -4.66 -9.62
CA LYS A 56 -29.90 -4.28 -9.47
C LYS A 56 -30.76 -5.50 -9.76
N GLY A 57 -30.81 -6.40 -8.78
CA GLY A 57 -32.00 -7.17 -8.53
C GLY A 57 -33.16 -6.28 -8.06
N ALA A 58 -34.37 -6.83 -8.19
CA ALA A 58 -35.67 -6.34 -7.73
C ALA A 58 -36.42 -5.33 -8.63
N ALA A 59 -37.24 -5.88 -9.52
CA ALA A 59 -38.66 -5.55 -9.66
C ALA A 59 -39.42 -6.82 -10.08
#